data_AF-A0A9W9NCK3-F1
#
_entry.id   AF-A0A9W9NCK3-F1
#
_cell.length_a   1.000
_cell.length_b   1.000
_cell.length_c   1.000
_cell.angle_alpha   90.00
_cell.angle_beta   90.00
_cell.angle_gamma   90.00
#
_symmetry.space_group_name_H-M   'P 1'
#
loop_
_entity.id
_entity.type
_entity.pdbx_description
1 polymer ?
#
loop_
_entity_poly.entity_id
_entity_poly.type
_entity_poly.pdbx_seq_one_letter_code
_entity_poly.pdbx_strand_id
1 'polypeptide(L)'
;MINAVLVFNNTGQPRLTKFYTQLDTQTQQSLIAQIYRLVAQRPASACNFLPLPPLLSQGASSSASGPSDAPTQITYRTYATLSFIMISTSMESPLALIDLIQVFVEALDRLFENVCELDLIFGYESMHAVLSEMIVGGVVVETNIDKIVAGVRSQEGSSGKRKAIQAGSAGLGRGSIPTLGAWR
;
A
#
# COMPACT_ATOMS: atom_id res chain seq x y z
N MET A 1 -10.90 11.69 3.98
CA MET A 1 -10.42 10.61 3.11
C MET A 1 -8.93 10.38 3.33
N ILE A 2 -8.46 9.14 3.17
CA ILE A 2 -7.03 8.78 3.16
C ILE A 2 -6.48 8.99 1.75
N ASN A 3 -5.48 9.84 1.59
CA ASN A 3 -4.87 10.19 0.31
C ASN A 3 -3.71 9.24 -0.04
N ALA A 4 -2.94 8.81 0.96
CA ALA A 4 -1.82 7.90 0.75
C ALA A 4 -1.46 7.10 2.01
N VAL A 5 -0.89 5.92 1.80
CA VAL A 5 -0.30 5.07 2.83
C VAL A 5 1.12 4.74 2.42
N LEU A 6 2.07 5.00 3.31
CA LEU A 6 3.50 4.85 3.07
C LEU A 6 4.15 4.08 4.21
N VAL A 7 5.12 3.24 3.90
CA VAL A 7 5.97 2.55 4.88
C VAL A 7 7.42 2.74 4.48
N PHE A 8 8.23 3.29 5.37
CA PHE A 8 9.68 3.46 5.16
C PHE A 8 10.46 2.79 6.26
N ASN A 9 11.70 2.43 5.96
CA ASN A 9 12.66 2.07 6.99
C ASN A 9 13.41 3.30 7.55
N ASN A 10 14.23 3.07 8.57
CA ASN A 10 15.11 4.08 9.18
C ASN A 10 16.18 4.66 8.25
N THR A 11 16.33 4.15 7.02
CA THR A 11 17.26 4.68 6.00
C THR A 11 16.53 5.47 4.89
N GLY A 12 15.21 5.55 4.93
CA GLY A 12 14.39 6.25 3.94
C GLY A 12 14.02 5.43 2.72
N GLN A 13 14.25 4.12 2.73
CA GLN A 13 13.81 3.23 1.66
C GLN A 13 12.32 2.91 1.83
N PRO A 14 11.48 3.17 0.81
CA PRO A 14 10.08 2.75 0.82
C PRO A 14 9.98 1.23 0.77
N ARG A 15 9.15 0.66 1.65
CA ARG A 15 8.69 -0.74 1.63
C ARG A 15 7.28 -0.85 1.04
N LEU A 16 6.48 0.19 1.22
CA LEU A 16 5.13 0.27 0.69
C LEU A 16 4.83 1.71 0.29
N THR A 17 4.31 1.91 -0.92
CA THR A 17 3.83 3.21 -1.37
C THR A 17 2.50 3.04 -2.09
N LYS A 18 1.41 3.53 -1.49
CA LYS A 18 0.09 3.54 -2.11
C LYS A 18 -0.47 4.95 -2.07
N PHE A 19 -0.76 5.50 -3.25
CA PHE A 19 -1.50 6.75 -3.42
C PHE A 19 -2.91 6.45 -3.91
N TYR A 20 -3.91 7.04 -3.27
CA TYR A 20 -5.32 6.96 -3.66
C TYR A 20 -5.75 8.16 -4.49
N THR A 21 -5.05 9.29 -4.37
CA THR A 21 -5.20 10.45 -5.24
C THR A 21 -4.20 10.41 -6.38
N GLN A 22 -4.64 10.83 -7.57
CA GLN A 22 -3.75 10.94 -8.72
C GLN A 22 -2.76 12.09 -8.50
N LEU A 23 -1.47 11.74 -8.44
CA LEU A 23 -0.36 12.69 -8.30
C LEU A 23 0.69 12.33 -9.33
N ASP A 24 1.37 13.34 -9.88
CA ASP A 24 2.50 13.08 -10.77
C ASP A 24 3.65 12.39 -10.04
N THR A 25 4.37 11.55 -10.77
CA THR A 25 5.50 10.74 -10.28
C THR A 25 6.60 11.58 -9.64
N GLN A 26 6.92 12.75 -10.22
CA GLN A 26 7.93 13.65 -9.65
C GLN A 26 7.46 14.19 -8.28
N THR A 27 6.18 14.57 -8.20
CA THR A 27 5.56 15.05 -6.96
C THR A 27 5.53 13.94 -5.91
N GLN A 28 5.20 12.70 -6.29
CA GLN A 28 5.22 11.55 -5.38
C GLN A 28 6.62 11.31 -4.79
N GLN A 29 7.68 11.39 -5.61
CA GLN A 29 9.05 11.21 -5.12
C GLN A 29 9.48 12.32 -4.17
N SER A 30 9.17 13.57 -4.51
CA SER A 30 9.44 14.72 -3.65
C SER A 30 8.70 14.62 -2.31
N LEU A 31 7.43 14.20 -2.35
CA LEU A 31 6.60 13.91 -1.18
C LEU A 31 7.25 12.90 -0.25
N ILE A 32 7.64 11.76 -0.79
CA ILE A 32 8.27 10.67 -0.05
C ILE A 32 9.53 11.16 0.68
N ALA A 33 10.42 11.88 -0.03
CA ALA A 33 11.66 12.37 0.54
C ALA A 33 11.44 13.40 1.66
N GLN A 34 10.47 14.30 1.50
CA GLN A 34 10.14 15.31 2.50
C GLN A 34 9.50 14.69 3.74
N ILE A 35 8.54 13.78 3.56
CA ILE A 35 7.88 13.08 4.67
C ILE A 35 8.90 12.30 5.49
N TYR A 36 9.80 11.57 4.82
CA TYR A 36 10.87 10.85 5.51
C TYR A 36 11.73 11.81 6.35
N ARG A 37 12.13 12.95 5.81
CA ARG A 37 12.91 13.95 6.56
C ARG A 37 12.17 14.46 7.80
N LEU A 38 10.85 14.69 7.69
CA LEU A 38 10.02 15.17 8.80
C LEU A 38 9.80 14.12 9.89
N VAL A 39 9.71 12.84 9.52
CA VAL A 39 9.48 11.74 10.47
C VAL A 39 10.79 11.26 11.11
N ALA A 40 11.86 11.10 10.33
CA ALA A 40 13.12 10.51 10.78
C ALA A 40 13.87 11.35 11.83
N GLN A 41 13.69 12.67 11.83
CA GLN A 41 14.38 13.57 12.77
C GLN A 41 13.65 13.75 14.11
N ARG A 42 12.47 13.13 14.29
CA ARG A 42 11.63 13.38 15.47
C ARG A 42 11.94 12.44 16.63
N PRO A 43 11.98 12.96 17.86
CA PRO A 43 12.13 12.12 19.05
C PRO A 43 10.84 11.34 19.32
N ALA A 44 10.98 10.19 20.01
CA ALA A 44 9.86 9.31 20.34
C ALA A 44 8.81 9.94 21.28
N SER A 45 9.16 11.02 21.99
CA SER A 45 8.23 11.78 22.84
C SER A 45 7.36 12.78 22.08
N ALA A 46 7.64 12.99 20.79
CA ALA A 46 6.90 13.95 19.97
C ALA A 46 5.52 13.38 19.56
N CYS A 47 4.59 14.27 19.21
CA CYS A 47 3.27 13.83 18.77
C CYS A 47 3.31 13.09 17.41
N ASN A 48 2.45 12.09 17.26
CA ASN A 48 2.31 11.27 16.04
C ASN A 48 1.62 11.98 14.87
N PHE A 49 1.33 13.28 15.01
CA PHE A 49 0.59 14.09 14.06
C PHE A 49 1.47 15.21 13.53
N LEU A 50 1.43 15.43 12.23
CA LEU A 50 2.20 16.46 11.52
C LEU A 50 1.31 17.18 10.52
N PRO A 51 1.35 18.52 10.44
CA PRO A 51 0.74 19.22 9.33
C PRO A 51 1.50 18.89 8.04
N LEU A 52 0.78 18.69 6.93
CA LEU A 52 1.39 18.48 5.63
C LEU A 52 1.99 19.81 5.12
N PRO A 53 3.25 19.84 4.62
CA PRO A 53 3.83 21.05 4.06
C PRO A 53 3.01 21.63 2.88
N PRO A 54 2.86 22.96 2.78
CA PRO A 54 1.93 23.62 1.85
C PRO A 54 2.27 23.45 0.36
N LEU A 55 3.52 23.07 0.02
CA LEU A 55 3.91 22.76 -1.36
C LEU A 55 3.15 21.56 -1.94
N LEU A 56 2.52 20.77 -1.07
CA LEU A 56 1.86 19.50 -1.39
C LEU A 56 0.33 19.61 -1.37
N SER A 57 -0.21 20.64 -0.69
CA SER A 57 -1.64 21.00 -0.78
C SER A 57 -1.97 21.66 -2.12
N GLN A 58 -0.97 22.27 -2.78
CA GLN A 58 -1.17 23.13 -3.96
C GLN A 58 -1.35 22.37 -5.28
N GLY A 59 -0.85 21.12 -5.37
CA GLY A 59 -1.09 20.23 -6.51
C GLY A 59 -2.48 19.57 -6.52
N ALA A 60 -3.18 19.57 -5.38
CA ALA A 60 -4.54 19.05 -5.25
C ALA A 60 -5.61 20.14 -5.43
N SER A 61 -5.21 21.42 -5.48
CA SER A 61 -6.12 22.57 -5.44
C SER A 61 -6.41 23.21 -6.80
N SER A 62 -6.08 22.57 -7.92
CA SER A 62 -6.19 23.23 -9.23
C SER A 62 -7.60 23.25 -9.86
N SER A 63 -8.65 22.65 -9.26
CA SER A 63 -9.97 22.63 -9.93
C SER A 63 -11.20 22.23 -9.10
N ALA A 64 -11.43 22.76 -7.89
CA ALA A 64 -12.76 22.62 -7.28
C ALA A 64 -13.05 23.67 -6.20
N SER A 65 -14.06 24.49 -6.45
CA SER A 65 -14.74 25.36 -5.48
C SER A 65 -15.63 24.54 -4.52
N GLY A 66 -15.02 23.61 -3.78
CA GLY A 66 -15.68 22.74 -2.79
C GLY A 66 -14.86 22.64 -1.51
N PRO A 67 -15.41 22.09 -0.41
CA PRO A 67 -14.67 21.90 0.83
C PRO A 67 -13.39 21.11 0.52
N SER A 68 -12.26 21.64 0.98
CA SER A 68 -10.93 21.27 0.49
C SER A 68 -10.60 19.79 0.73
N ASP A 69 -10.68 18.97 -0.32
CA ASP A 69 -10.11 17.60 -0.39
C ASP A 69 -8.57 17.60 -0.43
N ALA A 70 -7.94 18.75 -0.18
CA ALA A 70 -6.50 18.88 -0.07
C ALA A 70 -6.01 18.04 1.12
N PRO A 71 -4.94 17.24 0.95
CA PRO A 71 -4.33 16.53 2.07
C PRO A 71 -3.74 17.56 3.04
N THR A 72 -4.08 17.46 4.32
CA THR A 72 -3.73 18.47 5.32
C THR A 72 -2.85 17.92 6.42
N GLN A 73 -2.88 16.61 6.65
CA GLN A 73 -2.27 16.02 7.82
C GLN A 73 -1.59 14.69 7.51
N ILE A 74 -0.45 14.48 8.17
CA ILE A 74 0.31 13.24 8.22
C ILE A 74 0.12 12.65 9.61
N THR A 75 -0.27 11.38 9.66
CA THR A 75 -0.32 10.58 10.88
C THR A 75 0.68 9.44 10.73
N TYR A 76 1.54 9.23 11.73
CA TYR A 76 2.55 8.19 11.64
C TYR A 76 2.75 7.44 12.96
N ARG A 77 3.26 6.21 12.86
CA ARG A 77 3.74 5.44 14.00
C ARG A 77 4.91 4.56 13.59
N THR A 78 5.92 4.48 14.45
CA THR A 78 7.12 3.67 14.20
C THR A 78 7.03 2.36 14.98
N TYR A 79 7.28 1.23 14.30
CA TYR A 79 7.42 -0.09 14.88
C TYR A 79 8.80 -0.64 14.50
N ALA A 80 9.65 -0.90 15.50
CA ALA A 80 11.04 -1.32 15.32
C ALA A 80 11.81 -0.43 14.33
N THR A 81 12.12 -0.92 13.13
CA THR A 81 12.89 -0.21 12.08
C THR A 81 12.00 0.43 11.00
N LEU A 82 10.69 0.33 11.12
CA LEU A 82 9.72 0.76 10.11
C LEU A 82 8.80 1.87 10.62
N SER A 83 8.65 2.92 9.83
CA SER A 83 7.68 3.99 10.05
C SER A 83 6.49 3.84 9.11
N PHE A 84 5.31 3.64 9.69
CA PHE A 84 4.04 3.55 9.00
C PHE A 84 3.37 4.92 9.01
N ILE A 85 3.00 5.41 7.84
CA ILE A 85 2.50 6.77 7.64
C ILE A 85 1.20 6.72 6.83
N MET A 86 0.20 7.45 7.29
CA MET A 86 -1.04 7.72 6.58
C MET A 86 -1.19 9.23 6.36
N ILE A 87 -1.47 9.62 5.12
CA ILE A 87 -1.78 11.01 4.75
C ILE A 87 -3.28 11.10 4.57
N SER A 88 -3.92 12.06 5.23
CA SER A 88 -5.36 12.26 5.18
C SER A 88 -5.74 13.73 5.04
N THR A 89 -7.01 13.95 4.69
CA THR A 89 -7.66 15.25 4.78
C THR A 89 -8.06 15.57 6.23
N SER A 90 -8.43 16.83 6.49
CA SER A 90 -8.82 17.32 7.83
C SER A 90 -10.13 16.73 8.36
N MET A 91 -10.87 16.01 7.51
CA MET A 91 -12.13 15.38 7.87
C MET A 91 -11.94 14.04 8.59
N GLU A 92 -10.75 13.43 8.51
CA GLU A 92 -10.46 12.17 9.19
C GLU A 92 -9.95 12.41 10.61
N SER A 93 -10.37 11.54 11.53
CA SER A 93 -9.85 11.57 12.90
C SER A 93 -8.42 11.01 12.95
N PRO A 94 -7.43 11.80 13.41
CA PRO A 94 -6.04 11.33 13.46
C PRO A 94 -5.84 10.16 14.43
N LEU A 95 -6.62 10.09 15.51
CA LEU A 95 -6.59 8.98 16.46
C LEU A 95 -7.08 7.68 15.82
N ALA A 96 -8.15 7.75 15.04
CA ALA A 96 -8.67 6.59 14.32
C ALA A 96 -7.66 6.05 13.29
N LEU A 97 -6.87 6.92 12.67
CA LEU A 97 -5.80 6.51 11.75
C LEU A 97 -4.64 5.80 12.47
N ILE A 98 -4.31 6.20 13.71
CA ILE A 98 -3.30 5.47 14.51
C ILE A 98 -3.80 4.06 14.84
N ASP A 99 -5.07 3.93 15.21
CA ASP A 99 -5.68 2.61 15.48
C ASP A 99 -5.74 1.77 14.20
N LEU A 100 -6.02 2.39 13.05
CA LEU A 100 -5.98 1.72 11.75
C LEU A 100 -4.57 1.23 11.40
N ILE A 101 -3.53 2.03 11.68
CA ILE A 101 -2.13 1.59 11.54
C ILE A 101 -1.84 0.39 12.44
N GLN A 102 -2.37 0.36 13.67
CA GLN A 102 -2.22 -0.80 14.57
C GLN A 102 -2.89 -2.05 14.00
N VAL A 103 -4.13 -1.94 13.52
CA VAL A 103 -4.85 -3.05 12.86
C VAL A 103 -4.07 -3.56 11.65
N PHE A 104 -3.46 -2.65 10.87
CA PHE A 104 -2.66 -3.03 9.71
C PHE A 104 -1.42 -3.84 10.10
N VAL A 105 -0.67 -3.38 11.11
CA VAL A 105 0.50 -4.10 11.61
C VAL A 105 0.13 -5.44 12.21
N GLU A 106 -0.98 -5.52 12.96
CA GLU A 106 -1.45 -6.78 13.55
C GLU A 106 -1.92 -7.78 12.48
N ALA A 107 -2.57 -7.31 11.41
CA ALA A 107 -2.93 -8.16 10.27
C ALA A 107 -1.69 -8.72 9.55
N LEU A 108 -0.63 -7.91 9.39
CA LEU A 108 0.65 -8.37 8.84
C LEU A 108 1.31 -9.40 9.77
N ASP A 109 1.32 -9.16 11.08
CA ASP A 109 1.90 -10.09 12.05
C ASP A 109 1.22 -11.46 12.07
N ARG A 110 -0.12 -11.50 11.95
CA ARG A 110 -0.87 -12.76 11.82
C ARG A 110 -0.68 -13.48 10.49
N LEU A 111 -0.29 -12.78 9.43
CA LEU A 111 -0.02 -13.39 8.12
C LEU A 111 1.39 -13.97 8.03
N PHE A 112 2.38 -13.29 8.59
CA PHE A 112 3.79 -13.70 8.51
C PHE A 112 4.29 -14.45 9.76
N GLU A 113 3.47 -14.63 10.80
CA GLU A 113 3.80 -15.34 12.04
C GLU A 113 5.10 -14.81 12.69
N ASN A 114 5.05 -13.60 13.26
CA ASN A 114 6.17 -12.78 13.74
C ASN A 114 6.86 -12.00 12.60
N VAL A 115 6.14 -11.02 12.07
CA VAL A 115 6.58 -10.25 10.90
C VAL A 115 7.90 -9.51 11.15
N CYS A 116 8.84 -9.62 10.20
CA CYS A 116 10.03 -8.77 10.16
C CYS A 116 10.09 -7.91 8.88
N GLU A 117 10.97 -6.90 8.87
CA GLU A 117 11.15 -6.04 7.68
C GLU A 117 11.52 -6.85 6.43
N LEU A 118 12.29 -7.92 6.58
CA LEU A 118 12.71 -8.76 5.47
C LEU A 118 11.53 -9.52 4.85
N ASP A 119 10.58 -9.98 5.66
CA ASP A 119 9.36 -10.63 5.18
C ASP A 119 8.49 -9.66 4.40
N LEU A 120 8.42 -8.41 4.81
CA LEU A 120 7.69 -7.36 4.08
C LEU A 120 8.36 -7.02 2.74
N ILE A 121 9.69 -7.13 2.64
CA ILE A 121 10.42 -6.93 1.38
C ILE A 121 10.12 -8.07 0.40
N PHE A 122 10.21 -9.32 0.86
CA PHE A 122 9.98 -10.48 -0.01
C PHE A 122 8.49 -10.75 -0.27
N GLY A 123 7.63 -10.46 0.69
CA GLY A 123 6.18 -10.61 0.67
C GLY A 123 5.43 -9.30 0.35
N TYR A 124 5.99 -8.44 -0.50
CA TYR A 124 5.39 -7.15 -0.84
C TYR A 124 3.97 -7.29 -1.42
N GLU A 125 3.70 -8.36 -2.18
CA GLU A 125 2.37 -8.64 -2.76
C GLU A 125 1.33 -8.89 -1.67
N SER A 126 1.66 -9.71 -0.68
CA SER A 126 0.79 -10.00 0.45
C SER A 126 0.54 -8.74 1.29
N MET A 127 1.56 -7.91 1.51
CA MET A 127 1.40 -6.62 2.21
C MET A 127 0.45 -5.67 1.44
N HIS A 128 0.57 -5.59 0.12
CA HIS A 128 -0.36 -4.82 -0.71
C HIS A 128 -1.77 -5.40 -0.72
N ALA A 129 -1.92 -6.74 -0.65
CA ALA A 129 -3.20 -7.42 -0.57
C ALA A 129 -3.92 -7.10 0.76
N VAL A 130 -3.21 -7.16 1.89
CA VAL A 130 -3.73 -6.74 3.20
C VAL A 130 -4.24 -5.31 3.15
N LEU A 131 -3.42 -4.40 2.62
CA LEU A 131 -3.81 -3.00 2.52
C LEU A 131 -5.04 -2.81 1.62
N SER A 132 -5.18 -3.63 0.58
CA SER A 132 -6.33 -3.56 -0.35
C SER A 132 -7.62 -4.13 0.26
N GLU A 133 -7.54 -5.09 1.18
CA GLU A 133 -8.70 -5.55 1.96
C GLU A 133 -9.14 -4.49 2.99
N MET A 134 -8.18 -3.73 3.55
CA MET A 134 -8.47 -2.71 4.56
C MET A 134 -8.98 -1.39 3.97
N ILE A 135 -8.36 -0.89 2.89
CA ILE A 135 -8.60 0.46 2.38
C ILE A 135 -8.73 0.44 0.85
N VAL A 136 -9.89 0.86 0.36
CA VAL A 136 -10.21 0.95 -1.07
C VAL A 136 -10.59 2.39 -1.40
N GLY A 137 -9.94 2.97 -2.40
CA GLY A 137 -10.23 4.35 -2.83
C GLY A 137 -10.06 5.39 -1.73
N GLY A 138 -9.20 5.15 -0.74
CA GLY A 138 -8.98 6.05 0.39
C GLY A 138 -10.06 6.01 1.47
N VAL A 139 -10.97 5.04 1.42
CA VAL A 139 -11.99 4.77 2.45
C VAL A 139 -11.69 3.43 3.11
N VAL A 140 -11.88 3.37 4.43
CA VAL A 140 -11.70 2.14 5.21
C VAL A 140 -12.89 1.22 4.97
N VAL A 141 -12.61 -0.02 4.55
CA VAL A 141 -13.63 -1.03 4.19
C VAL A 141 -13.77 -2.08 5.27
N GLU A 142 -12.65 -2.59 5.80
CA GLU A 142 -12.65 -3.65 6.82
C GLU A 142 -11.61 -3.36 7.91
N THR A 143 -12.00 -3.64 9.15
CA THR A 143 -11.18 -3.44 10.35
C THR A 143 -11.03 -4.72 11.17
N ASN A 144 -11.84 -5.75 10.88
CA ASN A 144 -11.71 -7.03 11.55
C ASN A 144 -10.53 -7.83 10.97
N ILE A 145 -9.53 -8.07 11.81
CA ILE A 145 -8.28 -8.74 11.41
C ILE A 145 -8.54 -10.14 10.86
N ASP A 146 -9.45 -10.92 11.45
CA ASP A 146 -9.71 -12.29 11.02
C ASP A 146 -10.29 -12.34 9.60
N LYS A 147 -11.17 -11.39 9.27
CA LYS A 147 -11.72 -11.25 7.91
C LYS A 147 -10.66 -10.78 6.92
N ILE A 148 -9.83 -9.82 7.28
CA ILE A 148 -8.74 -9.32 6.44
C ILE A 148 -7.79 -10.48 6.08
N VAL A 149 -7.33 -11.22 7.09
CA VAL A 149 -6.42 -12.37 6.92
C VAL A 149 -7.07 -13.47 6.06
N ALA A 150 -8.34 -13.79 6.29
CA ALA A 150 -9.07 -14.77 5.49
C ALA A 150 -9.26 -14.32 4.02
N GLY A 151 -9.52 -13.03 3.80
CA GLY A 151 -9.62 -12.42 2.48
C GLY A 151 -8.32 -12.56 1.70
N VAL A 152 -7.19 -12.14 2.29
CA VAL A 152 -5.86 -12.25 1.67
C VAL A 152 -5.49 -13.68 1.33
N ARG A 153 -5.66 -14.62 2.26
CA ARG A 153 -5.37 -16.06 2.02
C ARG A 153 -6.21 -16.64 0.88
N SER A 154 -7.46 -16.20 0.75
CA SER A 154 -8.35 -16.61 -0.34
C SER A 154 -7.88 -16.08 -1.70
N GLN A 155 -7.32 -14.87 -1.73
CA GLN A 155 -6.75 -14.28 -2.96
C GLN A 155 -5.46 -14.98 -3.39
N GLU A 156 -4.56 -15.30 -2.47
CA GLU A 156 -3.30 -16.01 -2.77
C GLU A 156 -3.55 -17.40 -3.36
N GLY A 157 -4.54 -18.14 -2.82
CA GLY A 157 -4.94 -19.44 -3.36
C GLY A 157 -5.48 -19.38 -4.80
N SER A 158 -6.06 -18.25 -5.21
CA SER A 158 -6.51 -18.00 -6.60
C SER A 158 -5.32 -17.73 -7.53
N SER A 159 -4.32 -16.97 -7.08
CA SER A 159 -3.12 -16.65 -7.86
C SER A 159 -2.26 -17.89 -8.15
N GLY A 160 -2.17 -18.84 -7.21
CA GLY A 160 -1.54 -20.15 -7.44
C GLY A 160 -2.24 -20.98 -8.52
N LYS A 161 -3.59 -20.98 -8.52
CA LYS A 161 -4.39 -21.64 -9.58
C LYS A 161 -4.21 -20.98 -10.95
N ARG A 162 -4.11 -19.64 -11.01
CA ARG A 162 -3.87 -18.92 -12.28
C ARG A 162 -2.48 -19.21 -12.86
N LYS A 163 -1.44 -19.29 -12.02
CA LYS A 163 -0.08 -19.71 -12.44
C LYS A 163 -0.06 -21.13 -13.02
N ALA A 164 -0.79 -22.07 -12.40
CA ALA A 164 -0.90 -23.44 -12.90
C ALA A 164 -1.66 -23.54 -14.24
N ILE A 165 -2.73 -22.76 -14.43
CA ILE A 165 -3.51 -22.74 -15.68
C ILE A 165 -2.67 -22.14 -16.84
N GLN A 166 -1.89 -21.09 -16.56
CA GLN A 166 -1.03 -20.45 -17.57
C GLN A 166 0.16 -21.35 -17.98
N ALA A 167 0.71 -22.14 -17.05
CA ALA A 167 1.72 -23.16 -17.37
C ALA A 167 1.12 -24.34 -18.18
N GLY A 168 -0.13 -24.75 -17.89
CA GLY A 168 -0.84 -25.78 -18.65
C GLY A 168 -1.22 -25.37 -20.07
N SER A 169 -1.47 -24.07 -20.30
CA SER A 169 -1.80 -23.52 -21.63
C SER A 169 -0.61 -23.48 -22.60
N ALA A 170 0.63 -23.52 -22.11
CA ALA A 170 1.83 -23.53 -22.96
C ALA A 170 2.20 -24.94 -23.47
N GLY A 171 1.48 -25.98 -23.03
CA GLY A 171 1.80 -27.39 -23.31
C GLY A 171 0.99 -28.08 -24.42
N LEU A 172 -0.08 -27.47 -24.94
CA LEU A 172 -0.91 -28.08 -26.00
C LEU A 172 -0.91 -27.24 -27.28
N GLY A 173 0.10 -27.46 -28.13
CA GLY A 173 0.19 -26.77 -29.42
C GLY A 173 1.27 -27.30 -30.36
N ARG A 174 1.51 -28.61 -30.38
CA ARG A 174 2.39 -29.22 -31.41
C ARG A 174 1.77 -30.53 -31.93
N GLY A 175 0.55 -30.40 -32.44
CA GLY A 175 -0.10 -31.41 -33.27
C GLY A 175 0.52 -31.37 -34.68
N SER A 176 1.15 -32.48 -35.04
CA SER A 176 1.75 -32.79 -36.34
C SER A 176 0.85 -32.46 -37.53
N ILE A 177 1.35 -31.62 -38.45
CA ILE A 177 0.81 -31.46 -39.80
C ILE A 177 1.14 -32.74 -40.59
N PRO A 178 0.16 -33.50 -41.12
CA PRO A 178 0.47 -34.59 -42.03
C PRO A 178 0.93 -34.02 -43.37
N THR A 179 2.05 -34.53 -43.83
CA THR A 179 2.67 -34.25 -45.12
C THR A 179 1.71 -34.54 -46.28
N LEU A 180 1.26 -33.51 -46.98
CA LEU A 180 0.57 -33.66 -48.27
C LEU A 180 1.63 -33.88 -49.36
N GLY A 181 1.61 -35.09 -49.92
CA GLY A 181 2.50 -35.53 -50.98
C GLY A 181 2.29 -34.76 -52.28
N ALA A 182 3.41 -34.36 -52.88
CA ALA A 182 3.50 -33.89 -54.24
C ALA A 182 3.39 -35.07 -55.21
N TRP A 183 2.31 -35.12 -56.01
CA TRP A 183 2.23 -35.93 -57.22
C TRP A 183 1.54 -35.13 -58.34
N ARG A 184 2.34 -34.89 -59.39
CA ARG A 184 2.04 -34.50 -60.78
C ARG A 184 1.44 -33.12 -61.06
#